data_AF-A0A0S7BV80-F1
#
_entry.id   AF-A0A0S7BV80-F1
#
_cell.length_a   1.000
_cell.length_b   1.000
_cell.length_c   1.000
_cell.angle_alpha   90.00
_cell.angle_beta   90.00
_cell.angle_gamma   90.00
#
_symmetry.space_group_name_H-M   'P 1'
#
loop_
_entity.id
_entity.type
_entity.pdbx_description
1 polymer ?
#
loop_
_entity_poly.entity_id
_entity_poly.type
_entity_poly.pdbx_seq_one_letter_code
_entity_poly.pdbx_strand_id
1 'polypeptide(L)'
;MNPFVISAYKAPEFFCDREKETRAIINAVTNGVNIVLYSLRRIGKTGLIRQGFRDAGKPDPLFEELGGGLMITLTKGVSSNASGKVVEKVVEKVVEKVVEKLSSNQRSILNLIGADQHITAAEMAKAIGISQRKTQENIARLKEMGLLKRIGPAKGGHWEVLNP
;
A
#
# COMPACT_ATOMS: atom_id res chain seq x y z
N MET A 1 8.23 -19.89 -29.28
CA MET A 1 7.34 -19.16 -28.35
C MET A 1 7.47 -19.84 -27.00
N ASN A 2 7.72 -19.11 -25.91
CA ASN A 2 7.97 -19.72 -24.59
C ASN A 2 6.65 -20.23 -23.98
N PRO A 3 6.50 -21.54 -23.69
CA PRO A 3 5.27 -22.09 -23.11
C PRO A 3 5.10 -21.75 -21.62
N PHE A 4 6.13 -21.19 -20.97
CA PHE A 4 6.10 -20.86 -19.56
C PHE A 4 5.67 -19.40 -19.34
N VAL A 5 4.83 -19.19 -18.33
CA VAL A 5 4.42 -17.86 -17.87
C VAL A 5 5.63 -17.21 -17.18
N ILE A 6 6.24 -16.22 -17.85
CA ILE A 6 7.50 -15.57 -17.40
C ILE A 6 7.24 -14.34 -16.50
N SER A 7 5.99 -13.93 -16.32
CA SER A 7 5.62 -12.80 -15.45
C SER A 7 5.40 -13.23 -14.00
N ALA A 8 5.40 -12.29 -13.06
CA ALA A 8 5.14 -12.49 -11.63
C ALA A 8 3.93 -13.38 -11.31
N TYR A 9 3.87 -13.90 -10.07
CA TYR A 9 2.82 -14.79 -9.55
C TYR A 9 1.43 -14.42 -10.08
N LYS A 10 0.84 -15.29 -10.91
CA LYS A 10 -0.45 -15.05 -11.57
C LYS A 10 -1.64 -15.59 -10.78
N ALA A 11 -1.65 -16.88 -10.48
CA ALA A 11 -2.74 -17.54 -9.77
C ALA A 11 -2.28 -18.86 -9.13
N PRO A 12 -3.02 -19.38 -8.12
CA PRO A 12 -2.74 -20.66 -7.46
C PRO A 12 -2.60 -21.84 -8.42
N GLU A 13 -3.37 -21.85 -9.49
CA GLU A 13 -3.40 -22.91 -10.51
C GLU A 13 -2.06 -23.09 -11.24
N PHE A 14 -1.21 -22.05 -11.22
CA PHE A 14 0.13 -22.07 -11.84
C PHE A 14 1.25 -22.30 -10.82
N PHE A 15 0.92 -22.60 -9.56
CA PHE A 15 1.89 -22.78 -8.48
C PHE A 15 2.12 -24.27 -8.22
N CYS A 16 3.29 -24.80 -8.59
CA CYS A 16 3.62 -26.23 -8.49
C CYS A 16 4.78 -26.54 -7.53
N ASP A 17 4.84 -27.80 -7.06
CA ASP A 17 5.99 -28.48 -6.43
C ASP A 17 6.58 -27.88 -5.14
N ARG A 18 5.81 -27.13 -4.35
CA ARG A 18 6.27 -26.46 -3.11
C ARG A 18 5.42 -26.75 -1.88
N GLU A 19 4.84 -27.95 -1.79
CA GLU A 19 3.91 -28.33 -0.72
C GLU A 19 4.52 -28.28 0.68
N LYS A 20 5.78 -28.73 0.83
CA LYS A 20 6.46 -28.78 2.14
C LYS A 20 6.72 -27.38 2.68
N GLU A 21 7.24 -26.48 1.85
CA GLU A 21 7.50 -25.11 2.24
C GLU A 21 6.21 -24.32 2.48
N THR A 22 5.17 -24.56 1.68
CA THR A 22 3.85 -23.95 1.86
C THR A 22 3.27 -24.34 3.23
N ARG A 23 3.34 -25.63 3.59
CA ARG A 23 2.93 -26.13 4.91
C ARG A 23 3.70 -25.48 6.06
N ALA A 24 5.02 -25.31 5.90
CA ALA A 24 5.85 -24.67 6.91
C ALA A 24 5.44 -23.20 7.13
N ILE A 25 5.13 -22.48 6.05
CA ILE A 25 4.63 -21.10 6.12
C ILE A 25 3.26 -21.06 6.82
N ILE A 26 2.31 -21.92 6.44
CA ILE A 26 0.98 -21.98 7.06
C ILE A 26 1.09 -22.20 8.57
N ASN A 27 1.94 -23.14 9.00
CA ASN A 27 2.14 -23.42 10.42
C ASN A 27 2.75 -22.23 11.17
N ALA A 28 3.75 -21.56 10.59
CA ALA A 28 4.37 -20.39 11.19
C ALA A 28 3.37 -19.23 11.35
N VAL A 29 2.55 -18.98 10.32
CA VAL A 29 1.49 -17.97 10.32
C VAL A 29 0.43 -18.27 11.37
N THR A 30 0.04 -19.54 11.51
CA THR A 30 -1.01 -19.96 12.46
C THR A 30 -0.53 -19.85 13.90
N ASN A 31 0.73 -20.21 14.16
CA ASN A 31 1.31 -20.23 15.51
C ASN A 31 1.96 -18.89 15.92
N GLY A 32 2.05 -17.91 15.02
CA GLY A 32 2.71 -16.63 15.29
C GLY A 32 4.21 -16.75 15.50
N VAL A 33 4.85 -17.73 14.87
CA VAL A 33 6.29 -18.00 14.99
C VAL A 33 7.05 -17.36 13.84
N ASN A 34 8.25 -16.84 14.11
CA ASN A 34 9.13 -16.29 13.10
C ASN A 34 9.70 -17.41 12.22
N ILE A 35 9.63 -17.25 10.89
CA ILE A 35 10.20 -18.19 9.92
C ILE A 35 11.16 -17.44 8.99
N VAL A 36 12.34 -18.03 8.75
CA VAL A 36 13.32 -17.51 7.79
C VAL A 36 13.23 -18.34 6.51
N LEU A 37 12.93 -17.69 5.40
CA LEU A 37 12.89 -18.33 4.08
C LEU A 37 14.12 -17.91 3.27
N TYR A 38 15.01 -18.87 3.00
CA TYR A 38 16.19 -18.66 2.14
C TYR A 38 16.12 -19.59 0.93
N SER A 39 16.52 -19.08 -0.24
CA SER A 39 16.76 -19.89 -1.45
C SER A 39 17.58 -19.09 -2.45
N LEU A 40 18.16 -19.74 -3.45
CA LEU A 40 18.88 -19.07 -4.54
C LEU A 40 17.97 -18.06 -5.29
N ARG A 41 18.55 -17.01 -5.87
CA ARG A 41 17.82 -16.05 -6.72
C ARG A 41 17.19 -16.84 -7.89
N ARG A 42 15.93 -16.53 -8.27
CA ARG A 42 15.09 -17.16 -9.33
C ARG A 42 14.04 -18.22 -8.92
N ILE A 43 13.97 -18.65 -7.65
CA ILE A 43 12.99 -19.69 -7.21
C ILE A 43 11.58 -19.11 -6.87
N GLY A 44 11.35 -17.81 -7.01
CA GLY A 44 10.00 -17.24 -6.85
C GLY A 44 9.46 -17.25 -5.41
N LYS A 45 10.32 -16.98 -4.40
CA LYS A 45 9.97 -16.91 -2.97
C LYS A 45 8.72 -16.07 -2.68
N THR A 46 8.56 -14.95 -3.37
CA THR A 46 7.39 -14.07 -3.24
C THR A 46 6.09 -14.79 -3.63
N GLY A 47 6.12 -15.63 -4.67
CA GLY A 47 4.96 -16.42 -5.09
C GLY A 47 4.59 -17.48 -4.05
N LEU A 48 5.59 -18.14 -3.46
CA LEU A 48 5.39 -19.11 -2.38
C LEU A 48 4.70 -18.52 -1.16
N ILE A 49 5.09 -17.30 -0.79
CA ILE A 49 4.53 -16.63 0.38
C ILE A 49 3.09 -16.20 0.10
N ARG A 50 2.81 -15.64 -1.08
CA ARG A 50 1.43 -15.31 -1.48
C ARG A 50 0.54 -16.54 -1.50
N GLN A 51 1.03 -17.67 -2.01
CA GLN A 51 0.27 -18.92 -2.00
C GLN A 51 -0.04 -19.40 -0.57
N GLY A 52 0.98 -19.47 0.29
CA GLY A 52 0.79 -19.94 1.67
C GLY A 52 -0.19 -19.08 2.49
N PHE A 53 -0.25 -17.77 2.24
CA PHE A 53 -1.21 -16.88 2.91
C PHE A 53 -2.65 -17.10 2.40
N ARG A 54 -2.84 -17.34 1.10
CA ARG A 54 -4.14 -17.71 0.53
C ARG A 54 -4.64 -19.03 1.07
N ASP A 55 -3.79 -20.06 1.09
CA ASP A 55 -4.13 -21.39 1.60
C ASP A 55 -4.48 -21.34 3.10
N ALA A 56 -3.85 -20.42 3.86
CA ALA A 56 -4.17 -20.16 5.26
C ALA A 56 -5.43 -19.29 5.46
N GLY A 57 -6.08 -18.82 4.40
CA GLY A 57 -7.24 -17.91 4.47
C GLY A 57 -6.89 -16.54 5.09
N LYS A 58 -5.65 -16.10 4.96
CA LYS A 58 -5.14 -14.83 5.53
C LYS A 58 -4.98 -13.78 4.43
N PRO A 59 -5.08 -12.48 4.76
CA PRO A 59 -4.83 -11.41 3.80
C PRO A 59 -3.38 -11.48 3.28
N ASP A 60 -3.18 -11.10 2.01
CA ASP A 60 -1.85 -11.05 1.40
C ASP A 60 -0.92 -10.11 2.23
N PRO A 61 0.31 -10.55 2.56
CA PRO A 61 1.22 -9.77 3.38
C PRO A 61 1.89 -8.64 2.59
N LEU A 62 2.39 -7.63 3.30
CA LEU A 62 3.15 -6.53 2.69
C LEU A 62 4.58 -6.96 2.42
N PHE A 63 5.11 -6.63 1.24
CA PHE A 63 6.46 -6.98 0.79
C PHE A 63 7.26 -5.71 0.56
N GLU A 64 8.40 -5.56 1.24
CA GLU A 64 9.31 -4.42 1.13
C GLU A 64 10.74 -4.91 0.87
N GLU A 65 11.48 -4.25 -0.02
CA GLU A 65 12.89 -4.58 -0.27
C GLU A 65 13.80 -3.66 0.56
N LEU A 66 14.55 -4.25 1.49
CA LEU A 66 15.43 -3.52 2.41
C LEU A 66 16.83 -4.15 2.39
N GLY A 67 17.84 -3.37 1.99
CA GLY A 67 19.24 -3.80 2.01
C GLY A 67 19.55 -5.04 1.15
N GLY A 68 18.80 -5.27 0.06
CA GLY A 68 18.93 -6.47 -0.78
C GLY A 68 18.27 -7.73 -0.21
N GLY A 69 17.56 -7.60 0.92
CA GLY A 69 16.66 -8.60 1.48
C GLY A 69 15.19 -8.24 1.23
N LEU A 70 14.31 -9.24 1.35
CA LEU A 70 12.86 -9.07 1.25
C LEU A 70 12.27 -9.10 2.67
N MET A 71 11.83 -7.93 3.17
CA MET A 71 11.07 -7.81 4.41
C MET A 71 9.59 -8.07 4.14
N ILE A 72 8.95 -8.80 5.06
CA ILE A 72 7.55 -9.21 4.92
C ILE A 72 6.85 -8.87 6.22
N THR A 73 5.86 -7.99 6.13
CA THR A 73 5.12 -7.51 7.30
C THR A 73 3.78 -8.21 7.37
N LEU A 74 3.57 -8.95 8.47
CA LEU A 74 2.34 -9.69 8.74
C LEU A 74 1.44 -8.85 9.64
N THR A 75 0.28 -8.45 9.13
CA THR A 75 -0.73 -7.78 9.96
C THR A 75 -1.57 -8.84 10.65
N LYS A 76 -1.61 -8.79 11.99
CA LYS A 76 -2.45 -9.69 12.79
C LYS A 76 -3.92 -9.35 12.55
N GLY A 77 -4.54 -10.04 11.60
CA GLY A 77 -5.96 -9.94 11.32
C GLY A 77 -6.77 -10.43 12.52
N VAL A 78 -7.57 -9.55 13.12
CA VAL A 78 -8.66 -9.93 14.01
C VAL A 78 -9.61 -10.80 13.17
N SER A 79 -9.77 -12.06 13.59
CA SER A 79 -10.70 -12.99 12.95
C SER A 79 -12.09 -12.39 12.96
N SER A 80 -12.61 -12.02 11.80
CA SER A 80 -14.04 -11.83 11.62
C SER A 80 -14.42 -12.39 10.24
N ASN A 81 -15.26 -13.41 10.28
CA ASN A 81 -15.93 -13.98 9.13
C ASN A 81 -16.70 -12.88 8.40
N ALA A 82 -16.14 -12.36 7.31
CA ALA A 82 -16.89 -11.54 6.36
C ALA A 82 -16.17 -11.56 5.01
N SER A 83 -16.62 -12.49 4.17
CA SER A 83 -16.44 -12.45 2.72
C SER A 83 -16.80 -11.05 2.19
N GLY A 84 -15.89 -10.43 1.45
CA GLY A 84 -16.25 -9.50 0.39
C GLY A 84 -16.21 -7.98 0.63
N LYS A 85 -15.63 -7.45 1.72
CA LYS A 85 -15.68 -5.97 1.96
C LYS A 85 -14.48 -5.33 2.69
N VAL A 86 -13.24 -5.72 2.36
CA VAL A 86 -12.03 -5.22 3.08
C VAL A 86 -10.98 -4.57 2.15
N VAL A 87 -11.39 -4.03 1.01
CA VAL A 87 -10.47 -3.23 0.16
C VAL A 87 -10.39 -1.76 0.63
N GLU A 88 -11.30 -1.29 1.48
CA GLU A 88 -11.38 0.15 1.83
C GLU A 88 -10.78 0.55 3.19
N LYS A 89 -10.36 -0.39 4.06
CA LYS A 89 -10.13 -0.06 5.49
C LYS A 89 -8.73 -0.29 6.05
N VAL A 90 -7.76 -0.70 5.24
CA VAL A 90 -6.36 -0.86 5.69
C VAL A 90 -5.52 0.42 5.46
N VAL A 91 -6.11 1.44 4.84
CA VAL A 91 -5.47 2.74 4.55
C VAL A 91 -5.32 3.62 5.81
N GLU A 92 -5.96 3.28 6.93
CA GLU A 92 -6.07 4.19 8.09
C GLU A 92 -4.86 4.20 9.06
N LYS A 93 -3.96 3.20 9.06
CA LYS A 93 -3.01 3.03 10.19
C LYS A 93 -1.55 3.41 9.96
N VAL A 94 -1.15 3.76 8.73
CA VAL A 94 0.16 4.39 8.45
C VAL A 94 0.07 5.94 8.50
N VAL A 95 -1.15 6.45 8.64
CA VAL A 95 -1.50 7.88 8.66
C VAL A 95 -0.99 8.58 9.95
N GLU A 96 -0.81 7.88 11.07
CA GLU A 96 -0.58 8.56 12.36
C GLU A 96 0.82 9.18 12.54
N LYS A 97 1.89 8.61 11.95
CA LYS A 97 3.26 9.12 12.22
C LYS A 97 3.68 10.35 11.42
N VAL A 98 3.01 10.67 10.31
CA VAL A 98 3.30 11.87 9.51
C VAL A 98 2.33 13.03 9.80
N VAL A 99 1.20 12.74 10.47
CA VAL A 99 0.16 13.74 10.78
C VAL A 99 0.51 14.65 11.98
N GLU A 100 1.46 14.26 12.84
CA GLU A 100 1.84 15.06 14.01
C GLU A 100 2.52 16.40 13.66
N LYS A 101 3.16 16.53 12.48
CA LYS A 101 3.84 17.79 12.06
C LYS A 101 3.06 18.67 11.08
N LEU A 102 1.86 18.25 10.66
CA LEU A 102 1.05 19.03 9.72
C LEU A 102 0.22 20.11 10.42
N SER A 103 0.24 21.32 9.86
CA SER A 103 -0.64 22.41 10.27
C SER A 103 -2.11 22.07 10.01
N SER A 104 -3.03 22.62 10.79
CA SER A 104 -4.49 22.45 10.61
C SER A 104 -4.92 22.70 9.16
N ASN A 105 -4.38 23.75 8.53
CA ASN A 105 -4.68 24.11 7.14
C ASN A 105 -4.17 23.06 6.15
N GLN A 106 -3.02 22.43 6.40
CA GLN A 106 -2.46 21.38 5.54
C GLN A 106 -3.28 20.09 5.63
N ARG A 107 -3.76 19.73 6.83
CA ARG A 107 -4.68 18.59 7.01
C ARG A 107 -5.99 18.83 6.26
N SER A 108 -6.55 20.04 6.35
CA SER A 108 -7.76 20.39 5.61
C SER A 108 -7.55 20.31 4.09
N ILE A 109 -6.40 20.74 3.56
CA ILE A 109 -6.06 20.58 2.14
C ILE A 109 -6.04 19.11 1.73
N LEU A 110 -5.38 18.24 2.51
CA LEU A 110 -5.30 16.81 2.20
C LEU A 110 -6.68 16.14 2.23
N ASN A 111 -7.52 16.50 3.20
CA ASN A 111 -8.90 15.99 3.29
C ASN A 111 -9.75 16.41 2.09
N LEU A 112 -9.62 17.67 1.65
CA LEU A 112 -10.35 18.18 0.47
C LEU A 112 -9.91 17.47 -0.81
N ILE A 113 -8.62 17.21 -0.97
CA ILE A 113 -8.08 16.49 -2.13
C ILE A 113 -8.48 15.00 -2.10
N GLY A 114 -8.57 14.41 -0.91
CA GLY A 114 -9.08 13.05 -0.75
C GLY A 114 -10.55 12.92 -1.14
N ALA A 115 -11.35 13.96 -0.88
CA ALA A 115 -12.77 14.01 -1.27
C ALA A 115 -12.96 14.30 -2.78
N ASP A 116 -12.16 15.20 -3.35
CA ASP A 116 -12.18 15.52 -4.77
C ASP A 116 -10.76 15.72 -5.32
N GLN A 117 -10.34 14.78 -6.17
CA GLN A 117 -9.02 14.78 -6.79
C GLN A 117 -8.87 15.87 -7.87
N HIS A 118 -9.96 16.45 -8.36
CA HIS A 118 -9.94 17.51 -9.37
C HIS A 118 -10.02 18.92 -8.77
N ILE A 119 -10.05 19.03 -7.43
CA ILE A 119 -10.21 20.31 -6.75
C ILE A 119 -9.10 21.30 -7.11
N THR A 120 -9.50 22.53 -7.41
CA THR A 120 -8.57 23.59 -7.77
C THR A 120 -8.02 24.30 -6.53
N ALA A 121 -6.86 24.95 -6.67
CA ALA A 121 -6.28 25.76 -5.59
C ALA A 121 -7.19 26.92 -5.15
N ALA A 122 -8.06 27.42 -6.03
CA ALA A 122 -9.03 28.46 -5.70
C ALA A 122 -10.19 27.92 -4.85
N GLU A 123 -10.68 26.73 -5.15
CA GLU A 123 -11.74 26.07 -4.38
C GLU A 123 -11.25 25.66 -2.99
N MET A 124 -10.03 25.11 -2.91
CA MET A 124 -9.38 24.81 -1.63
C MET A 124 -9.22 26.07 -0.76
N ALA A 125 -8.79 27.18 -1.36
CA ALA A 125 -8.67 28.45 -0.66
C ALA A 125 -10.01 28.95 -0.09
N LYS A 126 -11.07 28.85 -0.90
CA LYS A 126 -12.43 29.23 -0.51
C LYS A 126 -12.99 28.37 0.61
N ALA A 127 -12.75 27.05 0.55
CA ALA A 127 -13.22 26.09 1.56
C ALA A 127 -12.51 26.26 2.91
N ILE A 128 -11.21 26.58 2.90
CA ILE A 128 -10.39 26.72 4.12
C ILE A 128 -10.45 28.15 4.68
N GLY A 129 -10.84 29.14 3.88
CA GLY A 129 -10.88 30.54 4.29
C GLY A 129 -9.49 31.20 4.32
N ILE A 130 -8.56 30.74 3.48
CA ILE A 130 -7.21 31.33 3.35
C ILE A 130 -6.99 31.90 1.95
N SER A 131 -5.98 32.74 1.76
CA SER A 131 -5.67 33.29 0.45
C SER A 131 -5.23 32.20 -0.53
N GLN A 132 -5.51 32.41 -1.83
CA GLN A 132 -5.08 31.49 -2.90
C GLN A 132 -3.55 31.31 -2.89
N ARG A 133 -2.80 32.41 -2.66
CA ARG A 133 -1.35 32.38 -2.50
C ARG A 133 -0.93 31.46 -1.35
N LYS A 134 -1.60 31.54 -0.19
CA LYS A 134 -1.26 30.71 0.97
C LYS A 134 -1.56 29.23 0.73
N THR A 135 -2.63 28.96 -0.01
CA THR A 135 -3.01 27.61 -0.42
C THR A 135 -1.95 27.01 -1.34
N GLN A 136 -1.45 27.79 -2.31
CA GLN A 136 -0.35 27.36 -3.19
C GLN A 136 0.94 27.08 -2.43
N GLU A 137 1.31 27.92 -1.46
CA GLU A 137 2.46 27.70 -0.56
C GLU A 137 2.32 26.39 0.22
N ASN A 138 1.13 26.10 0.77
CA ASN A 138 0.87 24.86 1.49
C ASN A 138 0.93 23.63 0.58
N ILE A 139 0.37 23.72 -0.63
CA ILE A 139 0.44 22.66 -1.64
C ILE A 139 1.90 22.39 -2.05
N ALA A 140 2.71 23.43 -2.24
CA ALA A 140 4.14 23.29 -2.55
C ALA A 140 4.88 22.54 -1.42
N ARG A 141 4.64 22.91 -0.16
CA ARG A 141 5.21 22.21 1.00
C ARG A 141 4.76 20.75 1.06
N LEU A 142 3.48 20.46 0.82
CA LEU A 142 2.97 19.09 0.81
C LEU A 142 3.61 18.23 -0.30
N LYS A 143 3.94 18.83 -1.46
CA LYS A 143 4.72 18.17 -2.52
C LYS A 143 6.16 17.91 -2.11
N GLU A 144 6.83 18.90 -1.50
CA GLU A 144 8.20 18.75 -0.99
C GLU A 144 8.30 17.66 0.08
N MET A 145 7.28 17.54 0.92
CA MET A 145 7.15 16.48 1.91
C MET A 145 6.82 15.10 1.30
N GLY A 146 6.61 15.03 -0.01
CA GLY A 146 6.28 13.78 -0.71
C GLY A 146 4.86 13.27 -0.44
N LEU A 147 3.98 14.09 0.13
CA LEU A 147 2.60 13.71 0.49
C LEU A 147 1.59 13.98 -0.63
N LEU A 148 1.98 14.77 -1.64
CA LEU A 148 1.09 15.18 -2.71
C LEU A 148 1.80 15.16 -4.05
N LYS A 149 1.13 14.65 -5.08
CA LYS A 149 1.60 14.70 -6.46
C LYS A 149 0.47 15.14 -7.38
N ARG A 150 0.84 15.84 -8.46
CA ARG A 150 -0.11 16.16 -9.54
C ARG A 150 0.18 15.25 -10.71
N ILE A 151 -0.83 14.50 -11.15
CA ILE A 151 -0.73 13.56 -12.27
C ILE A 151 -1.51 14.11 -13.46
N GLY A 152 -0.86 14.20 -14.62
CA GLY A 152 -1.48 14.61 -15.87
C GLY A 152 -1.25 16.08 -16.26
N PRO A 153 -1.91 16.54 -17.35
CA PRO A 153 -1.63 17.82 -17.99
C PRO A 153 -2.02 19.03 -17.13
N ALA A 154 -1.44 20.20 -17.41
CA ALA A 154 -1.66 21.42 -16.62
C ALA A 154 -3.14 21.84 -16.50
N LYS A 155 -3.98 21.47 -17.49
CA LYS A 155 -5.43 21.73 -17.56
C LYS A 155 -6.21 20.41 -17.70
N GLY A 156 -6.10 19.52 -16.72
CA GLY A 156 -6.81 18.23 -16.74
C GLY A 156 -6.17 17.14 -15.90
N GLY A 157 -5.02 17.42 -15.29
CA GLY A 157 -4.43 16.55 -14.29
C GLY A 157 -5.16 16.64 -12.95
N HIS A 158 -5.15 15.53 -12.23
CA HIS A 158 -5.72 15.37 -10.89
C HIS A 158 -4.62 15.38 -9.83
N TRP A 159 -5.03 15.56 -8.59
CA TRP A 159 -4.20 15.48 -7.40
C TRP A 159 -4.25 14.06 -6.83
N GLU A 160 -3.08 13.52 -6.54
CA GLU A 160 -2.91 12.22 -5.90
C GLU A 160 -2.21 12.45 -4.55
N VAL A 161 -2.83 11.98 -3.48
CA VAL A 161 -2.21 11.95 -2.16
C VAL A 161 -1.31 10.73 -2.12
N LEU A 162 0.00 10.96 -1.99
CA LEU A 162 0.97 9.89 -1.88
C LEU A 162 1.06 9.52 -0.40
N ASN A 163 0.52 8.36 -0.05
CA ASN A 163 0.83 7.71 1.22
C ASN A 163 2.20 7.03 1.07
N PRO A 164 3.22 7.40 1.85
CA PRO A 164 4.38 6.53 2.04
C PRO A 164 4.01 5.29 2.84
#